data_AF-A0A960UIV2-F1
#
_entry.id   AF-A0A960UIV2-F1
#
_cell.length_a   1.000
_cell.length_b   1.000
_cell.length_c   1.000
_cell.angle_alpha   90.00
_cell.angle_beta   90.00
_cell.angle_gamma   90.00
#
_symmetry.space_group_name_H-M   'P 1'
#
loop_
_entity.id
_entity.type
_entity.pdbx_description
1 polymer ?
#
loop_
_entity_poly.entity_id
_entity_poly.type
_entity_poly.pdbx_seq_one_letter_code
_entity_poly.pdbx_strand_id
1 'polypeptide(L)'
;MRKLILALAIGAAAATAQAEPLLGGFVEGAWAVRTQQNPALDGAGSELGFIERAYPRDELRGQLTLQDGMGDADVFLRFDLVSDARASERTQLDLREAYVKLYLTDWLDIKAGRQVATWGTGDLVFANDLFAKDWQAFFTGLDDAYLKPPQDLLRLSAYLGGATAELALSPDFTPDNLPDGTRLAVYNPFLGEAAAAGAMPEVRRPAPGLRHGEIFGRLYGTRGSLEWALYGYKGFWPTPQAV
;
A
#
# COMPACT_ATOMS: atom_id res chain seq x y z
N MET A 1 3.14 16.76 7.46
CA MET A 1 3.14 15.59 8.37
C MET A 1 4.50 14.93 8.29
N ARG A 2 5.23 14.76 9.41
CA ARG A 2 6.51 14.03 9.41
C ARG A 2 6.20 12.54 9.51
N LYS A 3 6.45 11.77 8.44
CA LYS A 3 6.40 10.29 8.48
C LYS A 3 7.59 9.82 9.33
N LEU A 4 7.35 8.99 10.36
CA LEU A 4 8.41 8.36 11.13
C LEU A 4 9.00 7.24 10.28
N ILE A 5 10.17 7.45 9.70
CA ILE A 5 10.86 6.40 8.93
C ILE A 5 11.59 5.52 9.95
N LEU A 6 11.20 4.25 10.05
CA LEU A 6 11.92 3.25 10.82
C LEU A 6 13.25 2.94 10.09
N ALA A 7 14.30 3.68 10.42
CA ALA A 7 15.64 3.44 9.93
C ALA A 7 16.37 2.48 10.88
N LEU A 8 16.57 1.23 10.45
CA LEU A 8 17.42 0.27 11.14
C LEU A 8 18.79 0.27 10.45
N ALA A 9 19.81 0.82 11.12
CA ALA A 9 21.20 0.73 10.66
C ALA A 9 21.82 -0.56 11.22
N ILE A 10 22.12 -1.53 10.36
CA ILE A 10 22.90 -2.72 10.73
C ILE A 10 24.06 -2.85 9.75
N GLY A 11 25.28 -2.88 10.27
CA GLY A 11 26.46 -3.30 9.52
C GLY A 11 26.52 -4.82 9.49
N ALA A 12 26.41 -5.41 8.30
CA ALA A 12 26.60 -6.85 8.09
C ALA A 12 28.00 -7.09 7.49
N ALA A 13 28.79 -7.95 8.14
CA ALA A 13 30.02 -8.50 7.59
C ALA A 13 29.65 -9.63 6.62
N ALA A 14 30.13 -9.52 5.38
CA ALA A 14 29.74 -10.39 4.27
C ALA A 14 30.39 -11.78 4.34
N ALA A 15 29.58 -12.83 4.20
CA ALA A 15 30.01 -14.14 3.71
C ALA A 15 29.22 -14.44 2.42
N THR A 16 29.96 -14.71 1.35
CA THR A 16 29.50 -14.65 -0.04
C THR A 16 28.88 -15.96 -0.52
N ALA A 17 27.61 -15.90 -0.91
CA ALA A 17 27.04 -16.66 -2.02
C ALA A 17 26.27 -15.64 -2.89
N GLN A 18 26.87 -15.23 -4.02
CA GLN A 18 26.33 -14.16 -4.88
C GLN A 18 25.17 -14.68 -5.72
N ALA A 19 23.95 -14.31 -5.34
CA ALA A 19 22.89 -14.13 -6.32
C ALA A 19 23.24 -12.88 -7.16
N GLU A 20 23.08 -12.93 -8.48
CA GLU A 20 23.25 -11.74 -9.31
C GLU A 20 22.21 -10.69 -8.89
N PRO A 21 22.60 -9.41 -8.70
CA PRO A 21 21.66 -8.36 -8.35
C PRO A 21 20.62 -8.22 -9.47
N LEU A 22 19.34 -8.20 -9.10
CA LEU A 22 18.25 -8.00 -10.03
C LEU A 22 17.98 -6.51 -10.19
N LEU A 23 18.13 -6.04 -11.42
CA LEU A 23 17.71 -4.73 -11.89
C LEU A 23 16.50 -4.92 -12.81
N GLY A 24 15.39 -4.27 -12.48
CA GLY A 24 14.16 -4.35 -13.28
C GLY A 24 13.37 -3.07 -13.23
N GLY A 25 12.32 -2.98 -14.04
CA GLY A 25 11.49 -1.79 -14.10
C GLY A 25 10.57 -1.76 -15.30
N PHE A 26 9.79 -0.69 -15.40
CA PHE A 26 8.93 -0.44 -16.55
C PHE A 26 8.71 1.07 -16.75
N VAL A 27 8.17 1.43 -17.92
CA VAL A 27 7.58 2.75 -18.17
C VAL A 27 6.18 2.54 -18.73
N GLU A 28 5.19 3.24 -18.16
CA GLU A 28 3.78 3.17 -18.53
C GLU A 28 3.23 4.58 -18.73
N GLY A 29 2.52 4.81 -19.83
CA GLY A 29 1.71 6.00 -20.04
C GLY A 29 0.23 5.62 -20.09
N ALA A 30 -0.62 6.34 -19.36
CA ALA A 30 -2.03 6.06 -19.27
C ALA A 30 -2.87 7.33 -19.26
N TRP A 31 -3.91 7.35 -20.09
CA TRP A 31 -4.91 8.41 -20.15
C TRP A 31 -6.32 7.83 -20.14
N ALA A 32 -7.27 8.57 -19.57
CA ALA A 32 -8.68 8.21 -19.57
C ALA A 32 -9.52 9.45 -19.81
N VAL A 33 -10.64 9.31 -20.53
CA VAL A 33 -11.57 10.41 -20.86
C VAL A 33 -12.96 10.07 -20.36
N ARG A 34 -13.65 11.02 -19.75
CA ARG A 34 -15.07 10.87 -19.40
C ARG A 34 -15.95 11.04 -20.64
N THR A 35 -16.84 10.07 -20.87
CA THR A 35 -17.81 10.09 -21.97
C THR A 35 -19.21 10.51 -21.54
N GLN A 36 -19.48 10.56 -20.23
CA GLN A 36 -20.75 10.95 -19.66
C GLN A 36 -20.57 12.18 -18.78
N GLN A 37 -21.56 13.08 -18.84
CA GLN A 37 -21.64 14.22 -17.94
C GLN A 37 -21.88 13.73 -16.52
N ASN A 38 -21.24 14.38 -15.55
CA ASN A 38 -21.41 14.10 -14.14
C ASN A 38 -21.68 15.43 -13.40
N PRO A 39 -22.93 15.71 -13.01
CA PRO A 39 -23.29 16.96 -12.34
C PRO A 39 -22.44 17.29 -11.10
N ALA A 40 -21.97 16.26 -10.37
CA ALA A 40 -21.12 16.45 -9.20
C ALA A 40 -19.75 17.04 -9.57
N LEU A 41 -19.18 16.63 -10.71
CA LEU A 41 -17.86 17.07 -11.17
C LEU A 41 -17.96 18.28 -12.11
N ASP A 42 -19.02 18.37 -12.91
CA ASP A 42 -19.20 19.36 -13.98
C ASP A 42 -20.00 20.58 -13.53
N GLY A 43 -20.70 20.50 -12.40
CA GLY A 43 -21.58 21.54 -11.88
C GLY A 43 -20.85 22.79 -11.39
N ALA A 44 -21.60 23.88 -11.23
CA ALA A 44 -21.07 25.19 -10.83
C ALA A 44 -20.42 25.23 -9.43
N GLY A 45 -20.65 24.21 -8.59
CA GLY A 45 -20.02 24.06 -7.28
C GLY A 45 -18.71 23.26 -7.29
N SER A 46 -18.27 22.76 -8.44
CA SER A 46 -16.99 22.04 -8.58
C SER A 46 -15.84 23.01 -8.71
N GLU A 47 -14.81 22.85 -7.87
CA GLU A 47 -13.56 23.62 -7.95
C GLU A 47 -12.59 23.07 -9.00
N LEU A 48 -12.95 21.98 -9.70
CA LEU A 48 -12.08 21.28 -10.62
C LEU A 48 -11.89 22.03 -11.96
N GLY A 49 -10.65 22.10 -12.43
CA GLY A 49 -10.28 22.62 -13.74
C GLY A 49 -10.85 21.79 -14.91
N PHE A 50 -10.70 22.28 -16.15
CA PHE A 50 -11.17 21.55 -17.34
C PHE A 50 -10.52 20.16 -17.46
N ILE A 51 -9.20 20.08 -17.32
CA ILE A 51 -8.46 18.80 -17.38
C ILE A 51 -8.93 17.86 -16.25
N GLU A 52 -9.12 18.40 -15.06
CA GLU A 52 -9.53 17.63 -13.89
C GLU A 52 -10.95 17.04 -14.04
N ARG A 53 -11.85 17.73 -14.72
CA ARG A 53 -13.18 17.20 -15.03
C ARG A 53 -13.13 16.15 -16.13
N ALA A 54 -12.41 16.44 -17.21
CA ALA A 54 -12.44 15.62 -18.42
C ALA A 54 -11.65 14.30 -18.31
N TYR A 55 -10.53 14.27 -17.57
CA TYR A 55 -9.55 13.17 -17.66
C TYR A 55 -9.24 12.51 -16.33
N PRO A 56 -9.98 11.50 -15.83
CA PRO A 56 -9.73 10.89 -14.52
C PRO A 56 -8.31 10.33 -14.34
N ARG A 57 -7.60 10.06 -15.44
CA ARG A 57 -6.19 9.68 -15.46
C ARG A 57 -5.48 10.36 -16.63
N ASP A 58 -4.31 10.92 -16.35
CA ASP A 58 -3.34 11.45 -17.33
C ASP A 58 -1.95 11.36 -16.66
N GLU A 59 -1.36 10.17 -16.73
CA GLU A 59 -0.19 9.79 -15.96
C GLU A 59 0.87 9.10 -16.82
N LEU A 60 2.13 9.49 -16.61
CA LEU A 60 3.31 8.76 -17.05
C LEU A 60 4.07 8.27 -15.81
N ARG A 61 4.36 6.98 -15.76
CA ARG A 61 5.05 6.33 -14.64
C ARG A 61 6.28 5.58 -15.12
N GLY A 62 7.41 5.79 -14.47
CA GLY A 62 8.59 4.94 -14.58
C GLY A 62 8.84 4.24 -13.24
N GLN A 63 9.08 2.93 -13.24
CA GLN A 63 9.47 2.17 -12.06
C GLN A 63 10.88 1.63 -12.21
N LEU A 64 11.64 1.65 -11.11
CA LEU A 64 12.94 1.00 -10.98
C LEU A 64 12.93 0.09 -9.75
N THR A 65 13.36 -1.16 -9.91
CA THR A 65 13.54 -2.14 -8.85
C THR A 65 15.00 -2.58 -8.81
N LEU A 66 15.55 -2.64 -7.60
CA LEU A 66 16.86 -3.17 -7.28
C LEU A 66 16.70 -4.20 -6.18
N GLN A 67 17.26 -5.38 -6.38
CA GLN A 67 17.30 -6.43 -5.36
C GLN A 67 18.67 -7.09 -5.34
N ASP A 68 19.21 -7.31 -4.16
CA ASP A 68 20.49 -7.99 -3.99
C ASP A 68 20.47 -8.92 -2.77
N GLY A 69 21.16 -10.06 -2.89
CA GLY A 69 21.33 -11.04 -1.83
C GLY A 69 22.73 -10.96 -1.23
N MET A 70 22.83 -10.70 0.06
CA MET A 70 24.08 -10.47 0.78
C MET A 70 24.23 -11.46 1.94
N GLY A 71 24.61 -12.70 1.64
CA GLY A 71 24.73 -13.76 2.65
C GLY A 71 23.37 -14.12 3.24
N ASP A 72 23.17 -13.91 4.54
CA ASP A 72 21.92 -14.18 5.25
C ASP A 72 20.91 -13.01 5.19
N ALA A 73 21.03 -12.14 4.18
CA ALA A 73 20.18 -10.97 4.01
C ALA A 73 19.78 -10.74 2.55
N ASP A 74 18.54 -10.32 2.32
CA ASP A 74 18.09 -9.74 1.04
C ASP A 74 17.80 -8.25 1.24
N VAL A 75 18.31 -7.41 0.33
CA VAL A 75 17.99 -5.99 0.27
C VAL A 75 17.10 -5.74 -0.95
N PHE A 76 16.04 -4.96 -0.76
CA PHE A 76 15.09 -4.64 -1.83
C PHE A 76 14.77 -3.14 -1.84
N LEU A 77 14.88 -2.52 -3.01
CA LEU A 77 14.51 -1.14 -3.26
C LEU A 77 13.60 -1.05 -4.49
N ARG A 78 12.54 -0.27 -4.40
CA ARG A 78 11.66 0.06 -5.54
C ARG A 78 11.26 1.53 -5.49
N PHE A 79 11.47 2.21 -6.60
CA PHE A 79 11.14 3.62 -6.80
C PHE A 79 10.16 3.78 -7.95
N ASP A 80 9.19 4.67 -7.81
CA ASP A 80 8.33 5.13 -8.89
C ASP A 80 8.56 6.62 -9.14
N LEU A 81 8.82 7.00 -10.39
CA LEU A 81 8.80 8.37 -10.87
C LEU A 81 7.50 8.58 -11.64
N VAL A 82 6.63 9.45 -11.11
CA VAL A 82 5.27 9.66 -11.64
C VAL A 82 5.14 11.10 -12.11
N SER A 83 4.71 11.29 -13.35
CA SER A 83 4.29 12.56 -13.90
C SER A 83 2.79 12.53 -14.13
N ASP A 84 2.02 13.28 -13.33
CA ASP A 84 0.57 13.33 -13.39
C ASP A 84 0.09 14.77 -13.60
N ALA A 85 -0.63 15.00 -14.70
CA ALA A 85 -1.13 16.32 -15.06
C ALA A 85 -2.19 16.86 -14.09
N ARG A 86 -2.80 16.00 -13.27
CA ARG A 86 -3.83 16.36 -12.28
C ARG A 86 -3.29 16.60 -10.88
N ALA A 87 -2.07 16.13 -10.59
CA ALA A 87 -1.51 16.26 -9.26
C ALA A 87 -1.10 17.71 -9.00
N SER A 88 -1.24 18.17 -7.75
CA SER A 88 -0.77 19.50 -7.33
C SER A 88 0.74 19.67 -7.58
N GLU A 89 1.49 18.58 -7.37
CA GLU A 89 2.87 18.44 -7.81
C GLU A 89 2.91 17.50 -9.01
N ARG A 90 3.21 18.06 -10.19
CA ARG A 90 3.12 17.33 -11.46
C ARG A 90 4.07 16.15 -11.54
N THR A 91 5.24 16.21 -10.92
CA THR A 91 6.23 15.14 -10.95
C THR A 91 6.59 14.74 -9.52
N GLN A 92 6.42 13.46 -9.18
CA GLN A 92 6.67 12.93 -7.85
C GLN A 92 7.60 11.72 -7.94
N LEU A 93 8.55 11.64 -7.01
CA LEU A 93 9.37 10.44 -6.79
C LEU A 93 8.87 9.76 -5.52
N ASP A 94 8.37 8.53 -5.65
CA ASP A 94 7.90 7.72 -4.53
C ASP A 94 8.86 6.55 -4.27
N LEU A 95 9.25 6.37 -3.01
CA LEU A 95 9.96 5.18 -2.55
C LEU A 95 8.92 4.14 -2.16
N ARG A 96 8.56 3.30 -3.13
CA ARG A 96 7.51 2.29 -2.99
C ARG A 96 7.92 1.18 -2.04
N GLU A 97 9.12 0.62 -2.17
CA GLU A 97 9.61 -0.39 -1.22
C GLU A 97 11.08 -0.14 -0.87
N ALA A 98 11.41 -0.34 0.39
CA ALA A 98 12.77 -0.29 0.93
C ALA A 98 12.83 -1.15 2.17
N TYR A 99 13.28 -2.39 2.03
CA TYR A 99 13.35 -3.32 3.15
C TYR A 99 14.60 -4.19 3.10
N VAL A 100 14.91 -4.74 4.26
CA VAL A 100 15.87 -5.83 4.41
C VAL A 100 15.12 -7.04 4.96
N LYS A 101 15.37 -8.20 4.36
CA LYS A 101 14.97 -9.49 4.91
C LYS A 101 16.21 -10.17 5.48
N LEU A 102 16.16 -10.66 6.71
CA LEU A 102 17.22 -11.35 7.41
C LEU A 102 16.79 -12.78 7.72
N TYR A 103 17.63 -13.74 7.38
CA TYR A 103 17.47 -15.15 7.69
C TYR A 103 18.22 -15.44 8.99
N LEU A 104 17.59 -15.18 10.15
CA LEU A 104 18.31 -15.22 11.43
C LEU A 104 18.71 -16.64 11.83
N THR A 105 17.84 -17.61 11.55
CA THR A 105 18.02 -19.04 11.81
C THR A 105 17.20 -19.82 10.80
N ASP A 106 17.41 -21.13 10.70
CA ASP A 106 16.65 -22.03 9.81
C ASP A 106 15.12 -22.02 10.04
N TRP A 107 14.64 -21.47 11.16
CA TRP A 107 13.23 -21.42 11.53
C TRP A 107 12.67 -20.02 11.76
N LEU A 108 13.47 -18.95 11.62
CA LEU A 108 13.04 -17.58 11.91
C LEU A 108 13.63 -16.56 10.94
N ASP A 109 12.73 -15.82 10.27
CA ASP A 109 13.05 -14.70 9.40
C ASP A 109 12.53 -13.38 9.98
N ILE A 110 13.26 -12.30 9.68
CA ILE A 110 12.80 -10.93 9.91
C ILE A 110 12.74 -10.19 8.58
N LYS A 111 11.69 -9.43 8.31
CA LYS A 111 11.61 -8.46 7.22
C LYS A 111 11.25 -7.09 7.78
N ALA A 112 12.14 -6.12 7.65
CA ALA A 112 11.99 -4.80 8.25
C ALA A 112 12.14 -3.69 7.20
N GLY A 113 11.25 -2.70 7.26
CA GLY A 113 11.27 -1.53 6.39
C GLY A 113 9.95 -1.30 5.66
N ARG A 114 10.00 -0.45 4.64
CA ARG A 114 8.86 -0.14 3.78
C ARG A 114 8.60 -1.28 2.80
N GLN A 115 7.42 -1.85 2.83
CA GLN A 115 7.08 -3.04 2.05
C GLN A 115 5.60 -3.07 1.69
N VAL A 116 5.26 -3.74 0.60
CA VAL A 116 3.88 -4.10 0.32
C VAL A 116 3.55 -5.39 1.09
N ALA A 117 2.56 -5.32 1.98
CA ALA A 117 2.09 -6.47 2.76
C ALA A 117 0.69 -6.89 2.31
N THR A 118 0.47 -8.20 2.24
CA THR A 118 -0.81 -8.80 1.89
C THR A 118 -0.92 -10.16 2.51
N TRP A 119 -2.15 -10.53 2.88
CA TRP A 119 -2.48 -11.84 3.40
C TRP A 119 -3.74 -12.38 2.71
N GLY A 120 -3.88 -13.70 2.69
CA GLY A 120 -4.98 -14.35 2.01
C GLY A 120 -4.63 -14.74 0.57
N THR A 121 -5.50 -15.56 0.00
CA THR A 121 -5.33 -16.21 -1.29
C THR A 121 -6.38 -15.79 -2.32
N GLY A 122 -7.35 -14.97 -1.91
CA GLY A 122 -8.42 -14.50 -2.78
C GLY A 122 -8.01 -13.24 -3.56
N ASP A 123 -8.24 -13.26 -4.86
CA ASP A 123 -8.08 -12.08 -5.70
C ASP A 123 -9.20 -11.08 -5.39
N LEU A 124 -8.79 -9.86 -5.01
CA LEU A 124 -9.68 -8.73 -4.69
C LEU A 124 -10.68 -8.98 -3.54
N VAL A 125 -10.52 -10.08 -2.80
CA VAL A 125 -11.34 -10.43 -1.62
C VAL A 125 -10.46 -10.36 -0.37
N PHE A 126 -10.63 -9.27 0.39
CA PHE A 126 -9.73 -8.90 1.49
C PHE A 126 -10.28 -9.22 2.88
N ALA A 127 -11.09 -10.28 3.01
CA ALA A 127 -11.77 -10.60 4.28
C ALA A 127 -10.83 -10.70 5.49
N ASN A 128 -9.61 -11.22 5.28
CA ASN A 128 -8.58 -11.37 6.32
C ASN A 128 -7.35 -10.48 6.08
N ASP A 129 -7.39 -9.60 5.07
CA ASP A 129 -6.29 -8.71 4.68
C ASP A 129 -6.59 -7.28 5.11
N LEU A 130 -6.25 -6.99 6.37
CA LEU A 130 -6.44 -5.68 6.99
C LEU A 130 -5.29 -4.70 6.70
N PHE A 131 -4.34 -5.03 5.83
CA PHE A 131 -3.37 -4.05 5.35
C PHE A 131 -4.09 -3.00 4.50
N ALA A 132 -3.57 -1.77 4.46
CA ALA A 132 -4.22 -0.68 3.76
C ALA A 132 -4.43 -1.00 2.27
N LYS A 133 -5.52 -0.46 1.70
CA LYS A 133 -5.84 -0.55 0.26
C LYS A 133 -5.92 0.83 -0.35
N ASP A 134 -5.45 0.97 -1.60
CA ASP A 134 -5.61 2.17 -2.41
C ASP A 134 -6.73 1.98 -3.43
N TRP A 135 -7.94 2.32 -2.98
CA TRP A 135 -9.16 2.21 -3.78
C TRP A 135 -9.19 3.26 -4.89
N GLN A 136 -8.60 4.43 -4.68
CA GLN A 136 -8.50 5.44 -5.73
C GLN A 136 -7.62 4.96 -6.89
N ALA A 137 -6.47 4.35 -6.61
CA ALA A 137 -5.61 3.75 -7.62
C ALA A 137 -6.36 2.66 -8.41
N PHE A 138 -7.03 1.75 -7.72
CA PHE A 138 -7.78 0.67 -8.34
C PHE A 138 -8.91 1.17 -9.26
N PHE A 139 -9.77 2.07 -8.78
CA PHE A 139 -10.89 2.58 -9.58
C PHE A 139 -10.48 3.54 -10.70
N THR A 140 -9.24 4.05 -10.68
CA THR A 140 -8.68 4.86 -11.79
C THR A 140 -7.89 4.03 -12.78
N GLY A 141 -7.82 2.71 -12.58
CA GLY A 141 -7.27 1.74 -13.53
C GLY A 141 -5.75 1.60 -13.48
N LEU A 142 -5.11 1.92 -12.34
CA LEU A 142 -3.72 1.50 -12.12
C LEU A 142 -3.68 -0.03 -11.99
N ASP A 143 -2.51 -0.62 -12.29
CA ASP A 143 -2.27 -2.05 -12.11
C ASP A 143 -2.62 -2.50 -10.68
N ASP A 144 -3.13 -3.72 -10.54
CA ASP A 144 -3.61 -4.28 -9.26
C ASP A 144 -2.51 -4.28 -8.17
N ALA A 145 -1.23 -4.29 -8.54
CA ALA A 145 -0.13 -4.12 -7.59
C ALA A 145 -0.20 -2.78 -6.84
N TYR A 146 -0.82 -1.74 -7.41
CA TYR A 146 -1.01 -0.41 -6.80
C TYR A 146 -2.18 -0.33 -5.84
N LEU A 147 -3.14 -1.25 -5.89
CA LEU A 147 -4.18 -1.37 -4.88
C LEU A 147 -3.61 -1.65 -3.49
N LYS A 148 -2.39 -2.19 -3.40
CA LYS A 148 -1.71 -2.48 -2.13
C LYS A 148 -0.62 -1.42 -1.89
N PRO A 149 -0.94 -0.29 -1.23
CA PRO A 149 0.04 0.73 -0.89
C PRO A 149 1.11 0.17 0.04
N PRO A 150 2.33 0.72 0.00
CA PRO A 150 3.40 0.27 0.88
C PRO A 150 3.22 0.77 2.32
N GLN A 151 3.65 -0.05 3.27
CA GLN A 151 3.60 0.22 4.70
C GLN A 151 4.96 0.00 5.36
N ASP A 152 5.24 0.77 6.40
CA ASP A 152 6.46 0.61 7.19
C ASP A 152 6.21 -0.47 8.25
N LEU A 153 6.85 -1.63 8.09
CA LEU A 153 6.54 -2.82 8.90
C LEU A 153 7.80 -3.51 9.40
N LEU A 154 7.70 -4.05 10.61
CA LEU A 154 8.57 -5.13 11.09
C LEU A 154 7.76 -6.43 11.07
N ARG A 155 8.17 -7.39 10.23
CA ARG A 155 7.53 -8.70 10.10
C ARG A 155 8.47 -9.79 10.57
N LEU A 156 7.99 -10.64 11.48
CA LEU A 156 8.64 -11.85 11.96
C LEU A 156 7.91 -13.05 11.36
N SER A 157 8.64 -14.02 10.81
CA SER A 157 8.07 -15.25 10.25
C SER A 157 8.78 -16.45 10.85
N ALA A 158 8.05 -17.28 11.62
CA ALA A 158 8.57 -18.46 12.30
C ALA A 158 8.01 -19.75 11.67
N TYR A 159 8.89 -20.66 11.28
CA TYR A 159 8.57 -21.92 10.61
C TYR A 159 8.58 -23.08 11.62
N LEU A 160 7.42 -23.70 11.87
CA LEU A 160 7.19 -24.64 12.96
C LEU A 160 7.00 -26.09 12.49
N GLY A 161 7.57 -26.46 11.33
CA GLY A 161 7.57 -27.82 10.78
C GLY A 161 6.24 -28.31 10.19
N GLY A 162 5.09 -27.77 10.62
CA GLY A 162 3.76 -28.05 10.03
C GLY A 162 2.84 -26.82 9.97
N ALA A 163 3.35 -25.68 10.42
CA ALA A 163 2.66 -24.40 10.39
C ALA A 163 3.70 -23.28 10.32
N THR A 164 3.26 -22.10 9.90
CA THR A 164 4.04 -20.86 9.91
C THR A 164 3.28 -19.82 10.72
N ALA A 165 3.98 -19.22 11.68
CA ALA A 165 3.49 -18.10 12.47
C ALA A 165 4.11 -16.80 11.96
N GLU A 166 3.29 -15.80 11.68
CA GLU A 166 3.73 -14.48 11.26
C GLU A 166 3.19 -13.42 12.22
N LEU A 167 4.05 -12.46 12.55
CA LEU A 167 3.71 -11.27 13.30
C LEU A 167 4.20 -10.06 12.51
N ALA A 168 3.31 -9.17 12.12
CA ALA A 168 3.68 -7.87 11.54
C ALA A 168 3.31 -6.74 12.51
N LEU A 169 4.23 -5.82 12.68
CA LEU A 169 4.12 -4.67 13.57
C LEU A 169 4.29 -3.39 12.74
N SER A 170 3.29 -2.53 12.78
CA SER A 170 3.36 -1.19 12.19
C SER A 170 3.51 -0.16 13.31
N PRO A 171 4.49 0.76 13.25
CA PRO A 171 4.64 1.80 14.25
C PRO A 171 3.51 2.84 14.20
N ASP A 172 2.87 2.99 13.05
CA ASP A 172 1.82 3.95 12.75
C ASP A 172 0.63 3.26 12.10
N PHE A 173 -0.59 3.75 12.37
CA PHE A 173 -1.77 3.32 11.64
C PHE A 173 -1.74 3.80 10.19
N THR A 174 -1.98 2.88 9.23
CA THR A 174 -2.13 3.25 7.82
C THR A 174 -3.58 3.07 7.36
N PRO A 175 -4.31 4.16 7.04
CA PRO A 175 -5.67 4.05 6.52
C PRO A 175 -5.69 3.63 5.05
N ASP A 176 -6.85 3.20 4.58
CA ASP A 176 -7.11 3.07 3.15
C ASP A 176 -7.05 4.44 2.46
N ASN A 177 -6.57 4.44 1.20
CA ASN A 177 -6.69 5.59 0.32
C ASN A 177 -8.02 5.48 -0.45
N LEU A 178 -9.05 6.12 0.10
CA LEU A 178 -10.38 6.16 -0.49
C LEU A 178 -10.47 7.25 -1.56
N PRO A 179 -11.33 7.07 -2.58
CA PRO A 179 -11.70 8.15 -3.48
C PRO A 179 -12.19 9.37 -2.68
N ASP A 180 -11.62 10.54 -2.97
CA ASP A 180 -11.84 11.78 -2.23
C ASP A 180 -12.56 12.88 -3.04
N GLY A 181 -13.12 12.51 -4.19
CA GLY A 181 -13.77 13.46 -5.08
C GLY A 181 -12.84 14.12 -6.09
N THR A 182 -11.51 13.98 -5.95
CA THR A 182 -10.55 14.67 -6.84
C THR A 182 -10.47 14.05 -8.22
N ARG A 183 -10.64 12.73 -8.33
CA ARG A 183 -10.61 11.99 -9.60
C ARG A 183 -11.93 11.39 -9.99
N LEU A 184 -12.71 10.95 -9.01
CA LEU A 184 -13.96 10.23 -9.15
C LEU A 184 -15.05 10.97 -8.38
N ALA A 185 -16.28 10.98 -8.89
CA ALA A 185 -17.41 11.44 -8.08
C ALA A 185 -17.70 10.37 -7.03
N VAL A 186 -17.81 10.77 -5.77
CA VAL A 186 -17.98 9.86 -4.63
C VAL A 186 -19.28 10.18 -3.93
N TYR A 187 -20.04 9.17 -3.52
CA TYR A 187 -21.26 9.40 -2.77
C TYR A 187 -20.95 10.03 -1.41
N ASN A 188 -21.53 11.19 -1.13
CA ASN A 188 -21.50 11.82 0.18
C ASN A 188 -22.82 11.55 0.91
N PRO A 189 -22.82 10.73 1.98
CA PRO A 189 -24.04 10.39 2.72
C PRO A 189 -24.67 11.59 3.46
N PHE A 190 -23.90 12.63 3.76
CA PHE A 190 -24.41 13.83 4.43
C PHE A 190 -25.14 14.79 3.47
N LEU A 191 -24.82 14.73 2.18
CA LEU A 191 -25.49 15.51 1.13
C LEU A 191 -26.58 14.69 0.43
N GLY A 192 -26.54 13.35 0.54
CA GLY A 192 -27.47 12.45 -0.12
C GLY A 192 -27.20 12.28 -1.62
N GLU A 193 -26.05 12.73 -2.12
CA GLU A 193 -25.69 12.76 -3.54
C GLU A 193 -24.20 12.52 -3.77
N ALA A 194 -23.80 12.32 -5.04
CA ALA A 194 -22.40 12.24 -5.41
C ALA A 194 -21.76 13.64 -5.36
N ALA A 195 -20.50 13.70 -4.92
CA ALA A 195 -19.78 14.94 -4.68
C ALA A 195 -18.36 14.88 -5.28
N ALA A 196 -17.82 16.07 -5.61
CA ALA A 196 -16.43 16.28 -5.98
C ALA A 196 -15.55 16.58 -4.76
N ALA A 197 -14.26 16.81 -5.00
CA ALA A 197 -13.33 17.28 -3.99
C ALA A 197 -13.84 18.56 -3.30
N GLY A 198 -13.52 18.72 -2.01
CA GLY A 198 -13.95 19.86 -1.18
C GLY A 198 -15.32 19.68 -0.52
N ALA A 199 -16.17 18.79 -1.05
CA ALA A 199 -17.46 18.46 -0.46
C ALA A 199 -17.46 17.12 0.29
N MET A 200 -16.30 16.49 0.52
CA MET A 200 -16.19 15.22 1.25
C MET A 200 -16.03 15.45 2.77
N PRO A 201 -16.62 14.59 3.62
CA PRO A 201 -16.47 14.71 5.07
C PRO A 201 -15.02 14.47 5.51
N GLU A 202 -14.58 15.21 6.53
CA GLU A 202 -13.26 15.02 7.11
C GLU A 202 -13.17 13.66 7.81
N VAL A 203 -12.21 12.83 7.40
CA VAL A 203 -11.95 11.55 8.03
C VAL A 203 -10.99 11.75 9.20
N ARG A 204 -11.50 11.55 10.43
CA ARG A 204 -10.65 11.60 11.63
C ARG A 204 -9.70 10.41 11.68
N ARG A 205 -8.40 10.67 11.64
CA ARG A 205 -7.35 9.65 11.71
C ARG A 205 -6.68 9.64 13.10
N PRO A 206 -6.25 8.47 13.59
CA PRO A 206 -5.37 8.39 14.76
C PRO A 206 -4.10 9.22 14.58
N ALA A 207 -3.57 9.76 15.67
CA ALA A 207 -2.30 10.47 15.63
C ALA A 207 -1.14 9.50 15.35
N PRO A 208 -0.10 9.89 14.60
CA PRO A 208 1.10 9.07 14.43
C PRO A 208 1.75 8.70 15.77
N GLY A 209 2.34 7.52 15.83
CA GLY A 209 3.19 7.02 16.90
C GLY A 209 2.76 5.64 17.39
N LEU A 210 3.70 4.97 18.07
CA LEU A 210 3.57 3.59 18.57
C LEU A 210 2.31 3.33 19.42
N ARG A 211 1.76 4.36 20.06
CA ARG A 211 0.51 4.26 20.85
C ARG A 211 -0.71 3.92 19.97
N HIS A 212 -0.67 4.30 18.71
CA HIS A 212 -1.68 4.01 17.69
C HIS A 212 -1.13 3.10 16.59
N GLY A 213 -0.05 2.37 16.87
CA GLY A 213 0.49 1.36 15.96
C GLY A 213 -0.42 0.16 15.82
N GLU A 214 -0.09 -0.70 14.87
CA GLU A 214 -0.90 -1.85 14.48
C GLU A 214 -0.14 -3.16 14.70
N ILE A 215 -0.86 -4.19 15.15
CA ILE A 215 -0.32 -5.55 15.31
C ILE A 215 -1.18 -6.49 14.48
N PHE A 216 -0.53 -7.21 13.59
CA PHE A 216 -1.14 -8.24 12.77
C PHE A 216 -0.50 -9.58 13.12
N GLY A 217 -1.32 -10.59 13.38
CA GLY A 217 -0.89 -11.95 13.63
C GLY A 217 -1.55 -12.93 12.68
N ARG A 218 -0.79 -13.89 12.17
CA ARG A 218 -1.29 -14.98 11.34
C ARG A 218 -0.62 -16.30 11.71
N LEU A 219 -1.38 -17.36 11.91
CA LEU A 219 -0.87 -18.72 12.04
C LEU A 219 -1.56 -19.57 10.98
N TYR A 220 -0.80 -20.18 10.08
CA TYR A 220 -1.37 -20.95 8.98
C TYR A 220 -0.57 -22.21 8.71
N GLY A 221 -1.21 -23.20 8.11
CA GLY A 221 -0.57 -24.46 7.79
C GLY A 221 -1.46 -25.38 6.98
N THR A 222 -0.92 -26.56 6.66
CA THR A 222 -1.63 -27.58 5.91
C THR A 222 -1.56 -28.90 6.66
N ARG A 223 -2.65 -29.67 6.63
CA ARG A 223 -2.73 -31.02 7.19
C ARG A 223 -3.44 -31.94 6.21
N GLY A 224 -2.70 -32.74 5.47
CA GLY A 224 -3.24 -33.50 4.35
C GLY A 224 -3.75 -32.54 3.27
N SER A 225 -5.02 -32.67 2.90
CA SER A 225 -5.69 -31.75 1.94
C SER A 225 -6.37 -30.54 2.60
N LEU A 226 -6.30 -30.41 3.92
CA LEU A 226 -6.89 -29.28 4.65
C LEU A 226 -5.88 -28.15 4.79
N GLU A 227 -6.21 -26.98 4.24
CA GLU A 227 -5.54 -25.72 4.55
C GLU A 227 -6.30 -24.97 5.63
N TRP A 228 -5.59 -24.37 6.57
CA TRP A 228 -6.18 -23.61 7.66
C TRP A 228 -5.35 -22.39 7.99
N ALA A 229 -6.01 -21.33 8.47
CA ALA A 229 -5.36 -20.12 8.91
C ALA A 229 -6.17 -19.45 10.03
N LEU A 230 -5.46 -18.91 11.01
CA LEU A 230 -5.98 -18.12 12.13
C LEU A 230 -5.37 -16.73 12.05
N TYR A 231 -6.21 -15.72 12.21
CA TYR A 231 -5.81 -14.31 12.10
C TYR A 231 -6.14 -13.56 13.39
N GLY A 232 -5.27 -12.64 13.75
CA GLY A 232 -5.48 -11.70 14.85
C GLY A 232 -5.05 -10.31 14.41
N TYR A 233 -5.81 -9.30 14.82
CA TYR A 233 -5.49 -7.90 14.53
C TYR A 233 -5.81 -7.02 15.73
N LYS A 234 -4.92 -6.06 16.00
CA LYS A 234 -5.11 -5.00 16.97
C LYS A 234 -4.69 -3.67 16.36
N GLY A 235 -5.65 -2.76 16.19
CA GLY A 235 -5.45 -1.44 15.61
C GLY A 235 -6.79 -0.76 15.33
N PHE A 236 -6.93 -0.11 14.18
CA PHE A 236 -8.12 0.61 13.75
C PHE A 236 -8.62 0.07 12.41
N TRP A 237 -9.90 0.26 12.10
CA TRP A 237 -10.40 -0.14 10.79
C TRP A 237 -9.78 0.72 9.68
N PRO A 238 -9.12 0.13 8.66
CA PRO A 238 -8.49 0.88 7.57
C PRO A 238 -9.47 1.73 6.79
N THR A 239 -10.67 1.19 6.53
CA THR A 239 -11.81 1.93 6.02
C THR A 239 -12.59 2.55 7.20
N PRO A 240 -12.88 3.86 7.18
CA PRO A 240 -13.71 4.50 8.20
C PRO A 240 -15.08 3.83 8.28
N GLN A 241 -15.40 3.29 9.45
CA GLN A 241 -16.75 2.81 9.76
C GLN A 241 -17.49 3.94 10.47
N ALA A 242 -18.71 4.24 10.05
CA ALA A 242 -19.55 5.20 10.75
C ALA A 242 -19.84 4.68 12.16
N VAL A 243 -19.68 5.55 13.16
CA VAL A 243 -20.20 5.38 14.52
C VAL A 243 -20.92 6.67 14.90
#